data_AF-A0A2V9J8C1-F1
#
_entry.id   AF-A0A2V9J8C1-F1
#
_cell.length_a   1.000
_cell.length_b   1.000
_cell.length_c   1.000
_cell.angle_alpha   90.00
_cell.angle_beta   90.00
_cell.angle_gamma   90.00
#
_symmetry.space_group_name_H-M   'P 1'
#
loop_
_entity.id
_entity.type
_entity.pdbx_description
1 polymer ?
#
loop_
_entity_poly.entity_id
_entity_poly.type
_entity_poly.pdbx_seq_one_letter_code
_entity_poly.pdbx_strand_id
1 'polypeptide(L)'
;MPHVSLPASGREFSPRDVAGPLVAIRQDVEANLHRRPRIAARTNYFSYLADAANVALPHTDYRGLVRYCELNDIDYVFLEHRRLSAFPFLGNFRQSDTPRFQRVYAGNDSGASPVELYRFERAGPLLETPAKVEGDPK
;
A
#
# COMPACT_ATOMS: atom_id res chain seq x y z
N MET A 1 5.19 -4.17 -33.51
CA MET A 1 5.57 -4.51 -32.12
C MET A 1 6.36 -3.32 -31.57
N PRO A 2 5.86 -2.53 -30.61
CA PRO A 2 6.68 -1.48 -30.04
C PRO A 2 7.72 -2.12 -29.12
N HIS A 3 8.98 -1.75 -29.35
CA HIS A 3 10.12 -2.15 -28.54
C HIS A 3 10.04 -1.36 -27.22
N VAL A 4 9.52 -1.98 -26.17
CA VAL A 4 9.51 -1.38 -24.83
C VAL A 4 10.93 -1.48 -24.29
N SER A 5 11.64 -0.36 -24.28
CA SER A 5 12.94 -0.23 -23.63
C SER A 5 12.76 -0.50 -22.13
N LEU A 6 13.25 -1.64 -21.63
CA LEU A 6 13.46 -1.81 -20.20
C LEU A 6 14.36 -0.65 -19.72
N PRO A 7 13.99 0.08 -18.66
CA PRO A 7 14.88 1.09 -18.11
C PRO A 7 16.20 0.42 -17.75
N ALA A 8 17.29 1.02 -18.22
CA ALA A 8 18.65 0.51 -18.08
C ALA A 8 18.90 0.04 -16.64
N SER A 9 19.40 -1.18 -16.53
CA SER A 9 19.65 -1.93 -15.31
C SER A 9 20.65 -1.22 -14.40
N GLY A 10 20.17 -0.24 -13.64
CA GLY A 10 20.71 0.10 -12.34
C GLY A 10 20.37 -1.04 -11.40
N ARG A 11 21.36 -1.50 -10.64
CA ARG A 11 21.37 -2.61 -9.67
C ARG A 11 20.38 -2.44 -8.49
N GLU A 12 19.23 -1.82 -8.69
CA GLU A 12 18.41 -1.29 -7.61
C GLU A 12 17.49 -2.31 -6.95
N PHE A 13 17.13 -3.41 -7.61
CA PHE A 13 16.29 -4.46 -7.00
C PHE A 13 16.61 -5.86 -7.50
N SER A 14 16.69 -6.82 -6.58
CA SER A 14 16.70 -8.23 -6.94
C SER A 14 15.26 -8.68 -7.22
N PRO A 15 15.01 -9.45 -8.30
CA PRO A 15 13.69 -10.05 -8.55
C PRO A 15 13.14 -10.85 -7.36
N ARG A 16 14.04 -11.38 -6.50
CA ARG A 16 13.68 -12.08 -5.27
C ARG A 16 13.03 -11.17 -4.22
N ASP A 17 13.42 -9.89 -4.18
CA ASP A 17 12.96 -8.92 -3.17
C ASP A 17 11.48 -8.56 -3.37
N VAL A 18 10.95 -8.79 -4.57
CA VAL A 18 9.59 -8.37 -4.96
C VAL A 18 8.67 -9.55 -5.29
N ALA A 19 9.19 -10.77 -5.44
CA ALA A 19 8.37 -11.93 -5.81
C ALA A 19 7.24 -12.22 -4.79
N GLY A 20 7.57 -12.23 -3.49
CA GLY A 20 6.60 -12.45 -2.42
C GLY A 20 5.46 -11.43 -2.38
N PRO A 21 5.74 -10.11 -2.29
CA PRO A 21 4.68 -9.10 -2.26
C PRO A 21 3.87 -9.03 -3.56
N LEU A 22 4.46 -9.37 -4.71
CA LEU A 22 3.72 -9.47 -5.98
C LEU A 22 2.67 -10.59 -5.97
N VAL A 23 3.00 -11.75 -5.39
CA VAL A 23 2.05 -12.86 -5.24
C VAL A 23 0.90 -12.45 -4.33
N ALA A 24 1.19 -11.79 -3.20
CA ALA A 24 0.17 -11.32 -2.26
C ALA A 24 -0.82 -10.34 -2.92
N ILE A 25 -0.32 -9.39 -3.73
CA ILE A 25 -1.19 -8.46 -4.48
C ILE A 25 -2.07 -9.21 -5.47
N ARG A 26 -1.51 -10.12 -6.27
CA ARG A 26 -2.28 -10.84 -7.30
C ARG A 26 -3.42 -11.63 -6.68
N GLN A 27 -3.14 -12.36 -5.61
CA GLN A 27 -4.15 -13.13 -4.88
C GLN A 27 -5.26 -12.23 -4.31
N ASP A 28 -4.91 -11.09 -3.72
CA ASP A 28 -5.89 -10.17 -3.13
C ASP A 28 -6.69 -9.41 -4.21
N VAL A 29 -6.07 -9.05 -5.33
CA VAL A 29 -6.74 -8.42 -6.47
C VAL A 29 -7.75 -9.36 -7.11
N GLU A 30 -7.37 -10.63 -7.32
CA GLU A 30 -8.24 -11.66 -7.87
C GLU A 30 -9.41 -11.98 -6.93
N ALA A 31 -9.19 -12.00 -5.62
CA ALA A 31 -10.21 -12.37 -4.64
C ALA A 31 -11.14 -11.22 -4.23
N ASN A 32 -10.64 -9.98 -4.16
CA ASN A 32 -11.34 -8.90 -3.47
C ASN A 32 -11.46 -7.60 -4.26
N LEU A 33 -10.45 -7.22 -5.06
CA LEU A 33 -10.40 -5.88 -5.65
C LEU A 33 -11.02 -5.82 -7.05
N HIS A 34 -10.79 -6.85 -7.88
CA HIS A 34 -11.28 -6.97 -9.27
C HIS A 34 -11.02 -5.75 -10.18
N ARG A 35 -10.00 -4.95 -9.86
CA ARG A 35 -9.53 -3.82 -10.66
C ARG A 35 -8.03 -3.62 -10.50
N ARG A 36 -7.45 -2.79 -11.37
CA ARG A 36 -6.06 -2.37 -11.25
C ARG A 36 -5.81 -1.68 -9.89
N PRO A 37 -4.89 -2.17 -9.05
CA PRO A 37 -4.64 -1.57 -7.74
C PRO A 37 -3.85 -0.28 -7.85
N ARG A 38 -4.01 0.60 -6.87
CA ARG A 38 -3.22 1.82 -6.69
C ARG A 38 -2.26 1.61 -5.52
N ILE A 39 -0.96 1.71 -5.79
CA ILE A 39 0.08 1.41 -4.81
C ILE A 39 0.86 2.67 -4.50
N ALA A 40 0.91 3.03 -3.21
CA ALA A 40 1.84 4.02 -2.70
C ALA A 40 3.21 3.36 -2.50
N ALA A 41 4.18 3.76 -3.31
CA ALA A 41 5.55 3.24 -3.24
C ALA A 41 6.57 4.38 -3.42
N ARG A 42 7.79 4.15 -2.92
CA ARG A 42 8.89 5.13 -3.10
C ARG A 42 9.40 5.14 -4.53
N THR A 43 9.42 3.97 -5.17
CA THR A 43 9.90 3.78 -6.54
C THR A 43 8.80 3.18 -7.41
N ASN A 44 8.83 3.50 -8.71
CA ASN A 44 7.84 3.00 -9.66
C ASN A 44 8.04 1.52 -10.02
N TYR A 45 9.20 0.94 -9.68
CA TYR A 45 9.60 -0.39 -10.12
C TYR A 45 8.66 -1.48 -9.60
N PHE A 46 8.35 -1.46 -8.31
CA PHE A 46 7.44 -2.42 -7.70
C PHE A 46 6.03 -2.33 -8.32
N SER A 47 5.51 -1.11 -8.44
CA SER A 47 4.19 -0.86 -9.04
C SER A 47 4.11 -1.31 -10.49
N TYR A 48 5.18 -1.14 -11.27
CA TYR A 48 5.27 -1.64 -12.64
C TYR A 48 5.15 -3.17 -12.70
N LEU A 49 5.89 -3.89 -11.85
CA LEU A 49 5.83 -5.37 -11.81
C LEU A 49 4.49 -5.90 -11.29
N ALA A 50 3.80 -5.13 -10.45
CA ALA A 50 2.49 -5.45 -9.92
C ALA A 50 1.33 -5.15 -10.89
N ASP A 51 1.64 -4.64 -12.09
CA ASP A 51 0.65 -4.04 -13.00
C ASP A 51 -0.25 -3.00 -12.30
N ALA A 52 0.31 -2.27 -11.35
CA ALA A 52 -0.40 -1.32 -10.51
C ALA A 52 -0.20 0.12 -10.99
N ALA A 53 -1.17 0.98 -10.67
CA ALA A 53 -0.97 2.42 -10.77
C ALA A 53 -0.06 2.89 -9.63
N ASN A 54 1.10 3.46 -9.96
CA ASN A 54 2.02 3.98 -8.96
C ASN A 54 1.55 5.35 -8.45
N VAL A 55 1.55 5.51 -7.13
CA VAL A 55 1.39 6.80 -6.45
C VAL A 55 2.62 7.03 -5.58
N ALA A 56 3.23 8.21 -5.65
CA ALA A 56 4.44 8.49 -4.89
C ALA A 56 4.15 8.50 -3.38
N LEU A 57 5.05 7.94 -2.57
CA LEU A 57 4.95 8.04 -1.11
C LEU A 57 5.19 9.48 -0.63
N PRO A 58 4.29 10.05 0.20
CA PRO A 58 4.46 11.37 0.78
C PRO A 58 5.45 11.33 1.94
N HIS A 59 6.25 12.40 2.11
CA HIS A 59 7.07 12.57 3.30
C HIS A 59 6.24 13.22 4.41
N THR A 60 5.63 12.39 5.27
CA THR A 60 4.65 12.82 6.28
C THR A 60 4.64 11.90 7.50
N ASP A 61 3.94 12.32 8.56
CA ASP A 61 3.60 11.47 9.70
C ASP A 61 2.48 10.46 9.36
N TYR A 62 2.14 9.60 10.33
CA TYR A 62 1.11 8.58 10.15
C TYR A 62 -0.27 9.15 9.78
N ARG A 63 -0.70 10.24 10.44
CA ARG A 63 -2.02 10.84 10.19
C ARG A 63 -2.09 11.40 8.77
N GLY A 64 -1.03 12.06 8.31
CA GLY A 64 -0.92 12.54 6.94
C GLY A 64 -0.84 11.40 5.93
N LEU A 65 -0.18 10.28 6.25
CA LEU A 65 -0.17 9.10 5.38
C LEU A 65 -1.59 8.52 5.21
N VAL A 66 -2.33 8.37 6.30
CA VAL A 66 -3.74 7.90 6.25
C VAL A 66 -4.59 8.82 5.37
N ARG A 67 -4.55 10.13 5.62
CA ARG A 67 -5.30 11.11 4.81
C ARG A 67 -4.88 11.10 3.34
N TYR A 68 -3.58 10.95 3.08
CA TYR A 68 -3.06 10.83 1.73
C TYR A 68 -3.59 9.59 1.01
N CYS A 69 -3.65 8.45 1.70
CA CYS A 69 -4.20 7.21 1.15
C CYS A 69 -5.68 7.35 0.80
N GLU A 70 -6.47 8.04 1.63
CA GLU A 70 -7.89 8.31 1.37
C GLU A 70 -8.08 9.19 0.14
N LEU A 71 -7.35 10.32 0.06
CA LEU A 71 -7.48 11.27 -1.05
C LEU A 71 -7.01 10.74 -2.40
N ASN A 72 -6.12 9.74 -2.40
CA ASN A 72 -5.52 9.20 -3.62
C ASN A 72 -6.03 7.80 -3.97
N ASP A 73 -7.08 7.31 -3.30
CA ASP A 73 -7.65 5.97 -3.47
C ASP A 73 -6.59 4.86 -3.40
N ILE A 74 -5.65 4.96 -2.47
CA ILE A 74 -4.58 3.97 -2.31
C ILE A 74 -5.17 2.66 -1.81
N ASP A 75 -4.77 1.55 -2.44
CA ASP A 75 -5.14 0.21 -2.01
C ASP A 75 -4.02 -0.44 -1.21
N TYR A 76 -2.76 -0.21 -1.60
CA TYR A 76 -1.61 -0.75 -0.89
C TYR A 76 -0.51 0.26 -0.65
N VAL A 77 0.23 0.05 0.43
CA VAL A 77 1.46 0.77 0.76
C VAL A 77 2.60 -0.24 0.77
N PHE A 78 3.60 -0.01 -0.09
CA PHE A 78 4.80 -0.83 -0.14
C PHE A 78 5.94 -0.13 0.58
N LEU A 79 6.50 -0.80 1.60
CA LEU A 79 7.49 -0.22 2.51
C LEU A 79 8.84 -0.90 2.38
N GLU A 80 9.81 -0.15 1.88
CA GLU A 80 11.21 -0.54 1.85
C GLU A 80 11.96 0.20 2.97
N HIS A 81 12.10 -0.44 4.13
CA HIS A 81 12.53 0.26 5.36
C HIS A 81 13.88 0.96 5.22
N ARG A 82 14.81 0.39 4.46
CA ARG A 82 16.12 0.99 4.17
C ARG A 82 16.01 2.31 3.41
N ARG A 83 15.09 2.42 2.46
CA ARG A 83 14.88 3.64 1.65
C ARG A 83 13.97 4.66 2.32
N LEU A 84 13.18 4.22 3.29
CA LEU A 84 12.19 5.04 3.99
C LEU A 84 12.64 5.49 5.37
N SER A 85 13.92 5.32 5.73
CA SER A 85 14.45 5.63 7.07
C SER A 85 14.22 7.07 7.52
N ALA A 86 14.09 8.02 6.59
CA ALA A 86 13.79 9.42 6.87
C ALA A 86 12.29 9.74 6.98
N PHE A 87 11.39 8.83 6.59
CA PHE A 87 9.95 9.09 6.54
C PHE A 87 9.32 8.98 7.94
N PRO A 88 8.69 10.05 8.48
CA PRO A 88 8.22 10.07 9.86
C PRO A 88 7.22 8.96 10.19
N PHE A 89 6.31 8.62 9.27
CA PHE A 89 5.33 7.55 9.49
C PHE A 89 5.96 6.17 9.75
N LEU A 90 7.22 5.93 9.32
CA LEU A 90 7.83 4.60 9.41
C LEU A 90 7.97 4.13 10.87
N GLY A 91 8.07 5.07 11.82
CA GLY A 91 8.09 4.77 13.25
C GLY A 91 6.85 3.99 13.71
N ASN A 92 5.66 4.36 13.22
CA ASN A 92 4.40 3.68 13.55
C ASN A 92 4.38 2.24 13.04
N PHE A 93 4.86 2.01 11.80
CA PHE A 93 4.93 0.66 11.22
C PHE A 93 5.89 -0.25 12.01
N ARG A 94 7.04 0.27 12.45
CA ARG A 94 7.98 -0.48 13.30
C ARG A 94 7.40 -0.87 14.66
N GLN A 95 6.50 -0.04 15.19
CA GLN A 95 5.82 -0.30 16.47
C GLN A 95 4.52 -1.10 16.31
N SER A 96 4.15 -1.46 15.07
CA SER A 96 2.85 -2.08 14.75
C SER A 96 1.64 -1.24 15.18
N ASP A 97 1.82 0.08 15.33
CA ASP A 97 0.76 1.04 15.67
C ASP A 97 0.14 1.60 14.39
N THR A 98 -0.48 0.71 13.60
CA THR A 98 -1.01 1.05 12.27
C THR A 98 -2.40 0.47 12.03
N PRO A 99 -3.44 0.91 12.78
CA PRO A 99 -4.78 0.32 12.74
C PRO A 99 -5.47 0.39 11.36
N ARG A 100 -5.01 1.28 10.48
CA ARG A 100 -5.54 1.47 9.11
C ARG A 100 -4.80 0.68 8.04
N PHE A 101 -3.79 -0.09 8.43
CA PHE A 101 -2.92 -0.81 7.51
C PHE A 101 -2.82 -2.26 7.93
N GLN A 102 -3.49 -3.14 7.19
CA GLN A 102 -3.38 -4.58 7.38
C GLN A 102 -2.15 -5.10 6.64
N ARG A 103 -1.21 -5.71 7.36
CA ARG A 103 -0.03 -6.31 6.72
C ARG A 103 -0.43 -7.55 5.92
N VAL A 104 -0.10 -7.56 4.64
CA VAL A 104 -0.36 -8.69 3.72
C VAL A 104 0.92 -9.40 3.31
N TYR A 105 2.08 -8.75 3.49
CA TYR A 105 3.39 -9.38 3.30
C TYR A 105 4.43 -8.78 4.26
N ALA A 106 5.34 -9.63 4.74
CA ALA A 106 6.55 -9.25 5.44
C ALA A 106 7.70 -10.15 4.96
N GLY A 107 8.85 -9.54 4.69
CA GLY A 107 10.09 -10.21 4.32
C GLY A 107 11.27 -9.25 4.40
N ASN A 108 12.37 -9.61 3.77
CA ASN A 108 13.57 -8.79 3.72
C ASN A 108 14.03 -8.62 2.27
N ASP A 109 14.61 -7.47 1.95
CA ASP A 109 15.36 -7.27 0.70
C ASP A 109 16.68 -8.05 0.71
N SER A 110 17.36 -8.08 -0.43
CA SER A 110 18.66 -8.72 -0.60
C SER A 110 19.76 -8.12 0.30
N GLY A 111 19.53 -6.96 0.91
CA GLY A 111 20.38 -6.33 1.93
C GLY A 111 19.95 -6.63 3.36
N ALA A 112 19.12 -7.66 3.57
CA ALA A 112 18.53 -8.05 4.86
C ALA A 112 17.67 -6.96 5.53
N SER A 113 17.29 -5.90 4.81
CA SER A 113 16.44 -4.83 5.34
C SER A 113 14.96 -5.19 5.19
N PRO A 114 14.09 -4.87 6.16
CA PRO A 114 12.68 -5.23 6.07
C PRO A 114 11.98 -4.63 4.84
N VAL A 115 11.17 -5.46 4.20
CA VAL A 115 10.25 -5.12 3.13
C VAL A 115 8.86 -5.62 3.50
N GLU A 116 7.90 -4.72 3.50
CA GLU A 116 6.53 -5.02 3.91
C GLU A 116 5.52 -4.46 2.92
N LEU A 117 4.39 -5.15 2.80
CA LEU A 117 3.25 -4.68 2.02
C LEU A 117 2.04 -4.64 2.94
N TYR A 118 1.32 -3.51 2.89
CA TYR A 118 0.12 -3.30 3.66
C TYR A 118 -1.05 -2.99 2.73
N ARG A 119 -2.20 -3.61 3.00
CA ARG A 119 -3.49 -3.20 2.46
C ARG A 119 -4.02 -2.03 3.29
N PHE A 120 -4.48 -0.98 2.63
CA PHE A 120 -5.08 0.17 3.28
C PHE A 120 -6.57 -0.10 3.53
N GLU A 121 -6.95 -0.07 4.80
CA GLU A 121 -8.34 -0.19 5.20
C GLU A 121 -8.99 1.19 5.14
N ARG A 122 -9.83 1.41 4.12
CA ARG A 122 -10.63 2.63 4.02
C ARG A 122 -11.59 2.69 5.21
N ALA A 123 -11.99 3.89 5.59
CA ALA A 123 -13.09 4.01 6.53
C ALA A 123 -14.28 3.58 5.69
N GLY A 124 -15.05 2.60 6.16
CA GLY A 124 -16.33 2.33 5.52
C GLY A 124 -17.09 3.65 5.36
N PRO A 125 -18.02 3.77 4.40
CA PRO A 125 -18.96 4.88 4.46
C PRO A 125 -19.51 4.93 5.89
N LEU A 126 -19.55 6.13 6.48
CA LEU A 126 -20.40 6.37 7.65
C LEU A 126 -21.78 5.89 7.21
N LEU A 127 -22.16 4.68 7.58
CA LEU A 127 -23.54 4.26 7.52
C LEU A 127 -24.21 5.21 8.49
N GLU A 128 -24.81 6.28 7.96
CA GLU A 128 -25.71 7.13 8.71
C GLU A 128 -26.72 6.19 9.34
N THR A 129 -26.61 6.01 10.65
CA THR A 129 -27.55 5.20 11.41
C THR A 129 -28.92 5.78 11.10
N PRO A 130 -29.88 5.01 10.54
CA PRO A 130 -31.21 5.55 10.31
C PRO A 130 -31.75 6.03 11.66
N ALA A 131 -32.06 7.33 11.72
CA ALA A 131 -32.69 7.92 12.88
C ALA A 131 -33.89 7.06 13.26
N LYS A 132 -33.89 6.57 14.50
CA LYS A 132 -35.02 5.86 15.09
C LYS A 132 -36.23 6.79 15.01
N VAL A 133 -37.12 6.56 14.05
CA VAL A 133 -38.41 7.22 14.00
C VAL A 133 -39.23 6.59 15.12
N GLU A 134 -39.14 7.20 16.30
CA GLU A 134 -40.01 6.89 17.43
C GLU A 134 -41.37 7.52 17.12
N GLY A 135 -42.18 6.78 16.37
CA GLY A 135 -43.59 7.07 16.17
C GLY A 135 -44.37 6.59 17.37
N ASP A 136 -44.75 7.53 18.23
CA ASP A 136 -45.70 7.37 19.33
C ASP A 136 -47.11 7.15 18.73
N PRO A 137 -47.80 6.02 18.95
CA PRO A 137 -49.22 5.92 18.66
C PRO A 137 -50.01 6.32 19.91
N LYS A 138 -50.74 7.43 19.76
CA LYS A 138 -51.79 7.88 20.66
C LYS A 138 -53.08 7.08 20.45
#